data_AF-A0A2Z3JHK7-F1
#
_entry.id   AF-A0A2Z3JHK7-F1
#
_cell.length_a   1.000
_cell.length_b   1.000
_cell.length_c   1.000
_cell.angle_alpha   90.00
_cell.angle_beta   90.00
_cell.angle_gamma   90.00
#
_symmetry.space_group_name_H-M   'P 1'
#
loop_
_entity.id
_entity.type
_entity.pdbx_description
1 polymer ?
#
loop_
_entity_poly.entity_id
_entity_poly.type
_entity_poly.pdbx_seq_one_letter_code
_entity_poly.pdbx_strand_id
1 'polypeptide(L)'
;MDVQTQIDRAAFPEHVRVTTYEEMDGRIFRIMRREGDVKYGLEILLTDEAVNMYGEEPMVATVLQQLHQHAEQGLPVVEAGQEYQRLTFVAD
;
A
#
# COMPACT_ATOMS: atom_id res chain seq x y z
N MET A 1 -11.68 -6.77 -11.82
CA MET A 1 -10.98 -5.55 -12.30
C MET A 1 -9.50 -5.69 -12.01
N ASP A 2 -8.57 -5.30 -12.90
CA ASP A 2 -7.14 -5.42 -12.59
C ASP A 2 -6.71 -4.43 -11.50
N VAL A 3 -5.66 -4.76 -10.74
CA VAL A 3 -5.20 -3.96 -9.59
C VAL A 3 -4.75 -2.56 -10.00
N GLN A 4 -4.11 -2.42 -11.15
CA GLN A 4 -3.67 -1.13 -11.66
C GLN A 4 -4.86 -0.20 -11.89
N THR A 5 -5.95 -0.68 -12.50
CA THR A 5 -7.19 0.10 -12.67
C THR A 5 -7.78 0.50 -11.32
N GLN A 6 -7.68 -0.33 -10.27
CA GLN A 6 -8.16 0.05 -8.93
C GLN A 6 -7.32 1.19 -8.33
N ILE A 7 -5.99 1.11 -8.47
CA ILE A 7 -5.06 2.16 -8.04
C ILE A 7 -5.35 3.48 -8.75
N ASP A 8 -5.54 3.44 -10.07
CA ASP A 8 -5.82 4.63 -10.88
C ASP A 8 -7.16 5.29 -10.49
N ARG A 9 -8.13 4.49 -10.05
CA ARG A 9 -9.44 4.98 -9.57
C ARG A 9 -9.43 5.47 -8.13
N ALA A 10 -8.45 5.07 -7.32
CA ALA A 10 -8.37 5.44 -5.90
C ALA A 10 -7.98 6.91 -5.65
N ALA A 11 -7.67 7.67 -6.72
CA ALA A 11 -7.47 9.12 -6.68
C ALA A 11 -6.49 9.62 -5.61
N PHE A 12 -5.33 8.97 -5.50
CA PHE A 12 -4.26 9.39 -4.58
C PHE A 12 -3.79 10.83 -4.83
N PRO A 13 -3.29 11.54 -3.79
CA PRO A 13 -2.73 12.89 -3.95
C PRO A 13 -1.62 12.96 -5.00
N GLU A 14 -1.47 14.09 -5.72
CA GLU A 14 -0.58 14.22 -6.89
C GLU A 14 0.91 13.89 -6.62
N HIS A 15 1.38 14.04 -5.38
CA HIS A 15 2.77 13.78 -4.99
C HIS A 15 3.01 12.37 -4.45
N VAL A 16 1.98 11.53 -4.51
CA VAL A 16 1.98 10.18 -3.97
C VAL A 16 2.04 9.19 -5.11
N ARG A 17 2.93 8.21 -4.98
CA ARG A 17 3.06 7.10 -5.92
C ARG A 17 2.74 5.79 -5.21
N VAL A 18 1.86 5.00 -5.81
CA VAL A 18 1.56 3.64 -5.38
C VAL A 18 2.19 2.65 -6.36
N THR A 19 2.83 1.61 -5.84
CA THR A 19 3.43 0.52 -6.61
C THR A 19 3.11 -0.80 -5.94
N THR A 20 2.92 -1.84 -6.75
CA THR A 20 2.67 -3.20 -6.25
C THR A 20 3.74 -4.17 -6.71
N TYR A 21 4.04 -5.17 -5.89
CA TYR A 21 4.89 -6.29 -6.26
C TYR A 21 4.47 -7.55 -5.51
N GLU A 22 4.72 -8.70 -6.13
CA GLU A 22 4.45 -10.01 -5.54
C GLU A 22 5.53 -10.35 -4.51
N GLU A 23 5.12 -10.96 -3.42
CA GLU A 23 5.97 -11.52 -2.36
C GLU A 23 5.52 -12.96 -2.09
N MET A 24 6.35 -13.75 -1.40
CA MET A 24 6.08 -15.19 -1.18
C MET A 24 4.71 -15.47 -0.52
N ASP A 25 4.26 -14.57 0.35
CA ASP A 25 3.05 -14.74 1.16
C ASP A 25 1.89 -13.82 0.71
N GLY A 26 2.01 -13.20 -0.47
CA GLY A 26 0.94 -12.39 -1.06
C GLY A 26 1.44 -11.22 -1.89
N ARG A 27 0.76 -10.07 -1.79
CA ARG A 27 1.04 -8.88 -2.60
C ARG A 27 1.32 -7.67 -1.70
N ILE A 28 2.44 -7.00 -1.93
CA ILE A 28 2.73 -5.74 -1.27
C ILE A 28 2.19 -4.58 -2.09
N PHE A 29 1.53 -3.67 -1.38
CA PHE A 29 1.16 -2.35 -1.85
C PHE A 29 2.03 -1.33 -1.14
N ARG A 30 2.86 -0.62 -1.91
CA ARG A 30 3.76 0.41 -1.38
C ARG A 30 3.26 1.77 -1.81
N ILE A 31 3.13 2.67 -0.85
CA ILE A 31 2.89 4.09 -1.07
C ILE A 31 4.15 4.89 -0.77
N MET A 32 4.48 5.87 -1.61
CA MET A 32 5.67 6.70 -1.47
C MET A 32 5.35 8.16 -1.76
N ARG A 33 5.97 9.06 -1.00
CA ARG A 33 6.00 10.51 -1.25
C ARG A 33 7.43 11.01 -1.06
N ARG A 34 7.84 12.01 -1.83
CA ARG A 34 9.13 12.69 -1.65
C ARG A 34 8.90 14.18 -1.45
N GLU A 35 9.57 14.74 -0.46
CA GLU A 35 9.54 16.18 -0.15
C GLU A 35 10.99 16.65 0.03
N GLY A 36 11.52 17.34 -0.99
CA GLY A 36 12.96 17.63 -1.07
C GLY A 36 13.81 16.35 -1.07
N ASP A 37 14.70 16.24 -0.08
CA ASP A 37 15.56 15.07 0.13
C ASP A 37 14.96 14.03 1.09
N VAL A 38 13.81 14.33 1.69
CA VAL A 38 13.15 13.41 2.61
C VAL A 38 12.21 12.49 1.85
N LYS A 39 12.38 11.20 2.10
CA LYS A 39 11.52 10.14 1.57
C LYS A 39 10.52 9.72 2.63
N TYR A 40 9.27 9.56 2.22
CA TYR A 40 8.21 9.04 3.05
C TYR A 40 7.57 7.85 2.36
N GLY A 41 7.08 6.89 3.13
CA GLY A 41 6.37 5.77 2.55
C GLY A 41 6.02 4.67 3.53
N LEU A 42 5.10 3.83 3.10
CA LEU A 42 4.55 2.72 3.87
C LEU A 42 4.31 1.54 2.94
N GLU A 43 4.42 0.33 3.46
CA GLU A 43 4.02 -0.91 2.81
C GLU A 43 2.82 -1.52 3.53
N ILE A 44 1.88 -2.07 2.75
CA ILE A 44 0.84 -2.97 3.23
C ILE A 44 1.00 -4.31 2.50
N LEU A 45 1.28 -5.37 3.25
CA LEU A 45 1.24 -6.75 2.74
C LEU A 45 -0.20 -7.25 2.82
N LEU A 46 -0.81 -7.50 1.67
CA LEU A 46 -2.06 -8.24 1.56
C LEU A 46 -1.73 -9.72 1.43
N THR A 47 -2.03 -10.50 2.47
CA THR A 47 -1.73 -11.94 2.49
C THR A 47 -2.65 -12.74 1.58
N ASP A 48 -2.13 -13.81 1.00
CA ASP A 48 -2.94 -14.77 0.23
C ASP A 48 -4.04 -15.39 1.08
N GLU A 49 -3.79 -15.59 2.38
CA GLU A 49 -4.80 -16.05 3.34
C GLU A 49 -5.99 -15.09 3.43
N ALA A 50 -5.73 -13.79 3.60
CA ALA A 50 -6.80 -12.78 3.64
C ALA A 50 -7.58 -12.73 2.32
N VAL A 51 -6.89 -12.86 1.19
CA VAL A 51 -7.53 -12.94 -0.14
C VAL A 51 -8.42 -14.19 -0.25
N ASN A 52 -7.97 -15.33 0.23
CA ASN A 52 -8.73 -16.58 0.18
C ASN A 52 -9.98 -16.55 1.07
N MET A 53 -9.92 -15.88 2.22
CA MET A 53 -11.05 -15.81 3.14
C MET A 53 -12.09 -14.76 2.73
N TYR A 54 -11.64 -13.57 2.32
CA TYR A 54 -12.51 -12.41 2.12
C TYR A 54 -12.72 -12.03 0.65
N GLY A 55 -11.91 -12.59 -0.26
CA GLY A 55 -11.94 -12.31 -1.70
C GLY A 55 -10.96 -11.21 -2.10
N GLU A 56 -10.38 -11.31 -3.30
CA GLU A 56 -9.35 -10.37 -3.77
C GLU A 56 -9.88 -8.93 -3.90
N GLU A 57 -11.00 -8.72 -4.61
CA GLU A 57 -11.52 -7.37 -4.86
C GLU A 57 -11.82 -6.56 -3.58
N PRO A 58 -12.56 -7.08 -2.57
CA PRO A 58 -12.82 -6.33 -1.35
C PRO A 58 -11.54 -6.08 -0.52
N MET A 59 -10.58 -7.01 -0.56
CA MET A 59 -9.32 -6.84 0.15
C MET A 59 -8.43 -5.79 -0.50
N VAL A 60 -8.32 -5.79 -1.84
CA VAL A 60 -7.60 -4.74 -2.57
C VAL A 60 -8.23 -3.38 -2.32
N ALA A 61 -9.57 -3.26 -2.36
CA ALA A 61 -10.26 -2.01 -2.06
C ALA A 61 -9.95 -1.51 -0.64
N THR A 62 -9.93 -2.41 0.34
CA THR A 62 -9.60 -2.10 1.74
C THR A 62 -8.16 -1.59 1.87
N VAL A 63 -7.20 -2.27 1.22
CA VAL A 63 -5.79 -1.84 1.22
C VAL A 63 -5.63 -0.46 0.60
N LEU A 64 -6.27 -0.20 -0.54
CA LEU A 64 -6.21 1.11 -1.20
C LEU A 64 -6.82 2.22 -0.33
N GLN A 65 -7.92 1.94 0.36
CA GLN A 65 -8.51 2.89 1.31
C GLN A 65 -7.55 3.22 2.46
N GLN A 66 -6.84 2.23 3.01
CA GLN A 66 -5.85 2.47 4.06
C GLN A 66 -4.66 3.27 3.58
N LEU A 67 -4.14 2.94 2.39
CA LEU A 67 -3.07 3.73 1.78
C LEU A 67 -3.51 5.19 1.58
N HIS A 68 -4.76 5.42 1.15
CA HIS A 68 -5.30 6.77 0.98
C HIS A 68 -5.35 7.51 2.32
N GLN A 69 -5.85 6.87 3.38
CA GLN A 69 -5.89 7.46 4.72
C GLN A 69 -4.49 7.83 5.22
N HIS A 70 -3.50 6.97 5.01
CA HIS A 70 -2.11 7.28 5.36
C HIS A 70 -1.52 8.40 4.49
N ALA A 71 -1.90 8.49 3.22
CA ALA A 71 -1.50 9.59 2.35
C ALA A 71 -2.00 10.95 2.90
N GLU A 72 -3.23 10.98 3.42
CA GLU A 72 -3.87 12.18 3.98
C GLU A 72 -3.36 12.53 5.38
N GLN A 73 -3.21 11.53 6.26
CA GLN A 73 -2.80 11.72 7.66
C GLN A 73 -1.30 11.97 7.81
N GLY A 74 -0.51 11.54 6.84
CA GLY A 74 0.94 11.61 6.86
C GLY A 74 1.58 10.22 6.75
N LEU A 75 2.59 10.14 5.90
CA LEU A 75 3.40 8.95 5.73
C LEU A 75 4.61 8.99 6.67
N PRO A 76 5.10 7.85 7.17
CA PRO A 76 6.29 7.82 7.98
C PRO A 76 7.52 8.15 7.13
N VAL A 77 8.53 8.77 7.77
CA VAL A 77 9.83 9.04 7.14
C VAL A 77 10.55 7.71 6.93
N VAL A 78 11.16 7.54 5.76
CA VAL A 78 12.01 6.40 5.42
C VAL A 78 13.45 6.87 5.53
N GLU A 79 14.11 6.48 6.63
CA GLU A 79 15.53 6.83 6.84
C GLU A 79 16.42 6.14 5.80
N ALA A 80 17.58 6.75 5.52
CA ALA A 80 18.52 6.20 4.56
C ALA A 80 19.02 4.82 5.02
N GLY A 81 18.81 3.80 4.19
CA GLY A 81 19.20 2.42 4.50
C GLY A 81 18.20 1.64 5.35
N GLN A 82 17.06 2.23 5.72
CA GLN A 82 15.97 1.51 6.39
C GLN A 82 14.92 1.00 5.39
N GLU A 83 14.25 -0.08 5.78
CA GLU A 83 13.08 -0.59 5.09
C GLU A 83 11.86 0.30 5.37
N TYR A 84 10.85 0.20 4.50
CA TYR A 84 9.58 0.85 4.78
C TYR A 84 8.90 0.21 5.98
N GLN A 85 8.20 1.02 6.77
CA GLN A 85 7.27 0.46 7.74
C GLN A 85 6.24 -0.40 7.00
N ARG A 86 6.04 -1.62 7.47
CA ARG A 86 5.12 -2.60 6.88
C ARG A 86 3.96 -2.88 7.82
N LEU A 87 2.75 -2.71 7.31
CA LEU A 87 1.53 -3.25 7.92
C LEU A 87 1.20 -4.57 7.23
N THR A 88 0.80 -5.58 8.02
CA THR A 88 0.38 -6.86 7.47
C THR A 88 -1.12 -7.00 7.64
N PHE A 89 -1.80 -7.23 6.52
CA PHE A 89 -3.22 -7.57 6.49
C PHE A 89 -3.34 -9.09 6.48
N VAL A 90 -3.51 -9.65 7.67
CA VAL A 90 -3.82 -11.07 7.89
C VAL A 90 -5.33 -11.27 7.93
N ALA A 91 -5.81 -12.46 7.57
CA ALA A 91 -7.13 -12.85 8.00
C ALA A 91 -7.08 -13.06 9.53
N ASP A 92 -8.05 -12.47 10.25
CA ASP A 92 -8.17 -12.62 11.71
C ASP A 92 -8.34 -14.09 12.14
#